data_AF-A0A6B1BC93-F1
#
_entry.id   AF-A0A6B1BC93-F1
#
_cell.length_a   1.000
_cell.length_b   1.000
_cell.length_c   1.000
_cell.angle_alpha   90.00
_cell.angle_beta   90.00
_cell.angle_gamma   90.00
#
_symmetry.space_group_name_H-M   'P 1'
#
loop_
_entity.id
_entity.type
_entity.pdbx_description
1 polymer ?
#
loop_
_entity_poly.entity_id
_entity_poly.type
_entity_poly.pdbx_seq_one_letter_code
_entity_poly.pdbx_strand_id
1 'polypeptide(L)'
;MKFIFIIMLMVGISIIPAAFAEHEQVTITIQPKGATCEMNDPCFTPNTVTVNAGSEVVWYNGDDGPRNIVIATLGDCTADMDVCMFDDSESLINTASIFVSTTIHENDKYSMVFDEIGTFPFYDPNYARTPGTITVQESPDTEEYRKITIGGVFDITGSWALVGDETKTATDIAVVDFNKFLHATGADWRLAIQIEDSQANGNVALEKVSSLNGRGVDLLVGMALSSHIRTSYNYIESNDMLVVSCCSTAATLAIDDHIFRLRPDDSRQAPAMNAMLENAQIEVVYMINRNDAWGDGFKNGIRDIFDGVFVEGISYDPNQRDYSVEASIIDADIKKLINEHGAEKVGVFYVGFDELILLVETLENYQHAAQVRWFGSNTQADADQFITNPTSLEFFETTNFTAVKTVTPDNLIRQYLDGRISEIYDREPSIYSHSAYDAIWLLGYAIHMTQSTDPDVLKSAIPLIAERMAGSFGYLRLNDAGDVATESYEIWSVRDSQWVMEYTYDTGVK
;
A
#
# COMPACT_ATOMS: atom_id res chain seq x y z
N MET A 1 70.35 -0.07 3.84
CA MET A 1 70.07 0.73 2.63
C MET A 1 68.77 1.48 2.91
N LYS A 2 68.85 2.80 3.09
CA LYS A 2 67.72 3.68 3.43
C LYS A 2 66.79 3.77 2.22
N PHE A 3 65.49 3.52 2.38
CA PHE A 3 64.49 3.99 1.43
C PHE A 3 63.67 5.11 2.07
N ILE A 4 63.64 6.21 1.33
CA ILE A 4 63.21 7.53 1.70
C ILE A 4 61.69 7.61 1.54
N PHE A 5 61.00 8.06 2.59
CA PHE A 5 59.61 8.52 2.53
C PHE A 5 59.57 9.79 1.67
N ILE A 6 58.92 9.73 0.50
CA ILE A 6 58.56 10.91 -0.27
C ILE A 6 57.14 11.27 0.16
N ILE A 7 57.03 12.24 1.07
CA ILE A 7 55.78 12.95 1.34
C ILE A 7 55.55 13.89 0.15
N MET A 8 54.67 13.50 -0.75
CA MET A 8 54.20 14.37 -1.83
C MET A 8 53.08 15.24 -1.28
N LEU A 9 53.43 16.47 -0.92
CA LEU A 9 52.50 17.52 -0.49
C LEU A 9 51.71 17.98 -1.74
N MET A 10 50.58 17.36 -2.04
CA MET A 10 49.62 17.94 -3.00
C MET A 10 48.84 19.05 -2.30
N VAL A 11 49.28 20.29 -2.50
CA VAL A 11 48.43 21.46 -2.37
C VAL A 11 47.57 21.50 -3.64
N GLY A 12 46.48 20.74 -3.62
CA GLY A 12 45.41 20.81 -4.62
C GLY A 12 44.34 21.77 -4.12
N ILE A 13 44.15 22.84 -4.86
CA ILE A 13 43.13 23.88 -4.66
C ILE A 13 41.80 23.25 -4.29
N SER A 14 41.16 23.75 -3.22
CA SER A 14 39.77 23.45 -2.87
C SER A 14 38.88 23.80 -4.07
N ILE A 15 38.59 22.81 -4.91
CA ILE A 15 37.49 22.87 -5.84
C ILE A 15 36.27 22.59 -4.96
N ILE A 16 35.59 23.68 -4.57
CA ILE A 16 34.19 23.63 -4.14
C ILE A 16 33.48 22.74 -5.18
N PRO A 17 32.83 21.63 -4.82
CA PRO A 17 32.06 20.88 -5.79
C PRO A 17 31.10 21.87 -6.44
N ALA A 18 31.23 22.00 -7.76
CA ALA A 18 30.38 22.87 -8.53
C ALA A 18 28.93 22.54 -8.20
N ALA A 19 28.18 23.63 -8.02
CA ALA A 19 26.75 23.71 -7.84
C ALA A 19 25.96 22.54 -8.45
N PHE A 20 24.89 22.16 -7.73
CA PHE A 20 23.59 21.78 -8.28
C PHE A 20 23.63 21.51 -9.78
N ALA A 21 23.35 20.28 -10.21
CA ALA A 21 22.68 20.16 -11.50
C ALA A 21 21.46 21.09 -11.39
N GLU A 22 21.52 22.25 -12.05
CA GLU A 22 20.38 23.16 -12.11
C GLU A 22 19.26 22.32 -12.71
N HIS A 23 18.30 21.87 -11.89
CA HIS A 23 16.99 21.57 -12.43
C HIS A 23 16.58 22.83 -13.14
N GLU A 24 16.40 22.73 -14.47
CA GLU A 24 16.19 23.88 -15.32
C GLU A 24 15.00 24.67 -14.78
N GLN A 25 15.27 25.86 -14.23
CA GLN A 25 14.23 26.76 -13.75
C GLN A 25 13.90 27.72 -14.88
N VAL A 26 12.66 27.67 -15.37
CA VAL A 26 12.20 28.60 -16.41
C VAL A 26 11.25 29.62 -15.80
N THR A 27 11.53 30.90 -16.02
CA THR A 27 10.63 31.99 -15.61
C THR A 27 9.80 32.49 -16.79
N ILE A 28 8.48 32.44 -16.65
CA ILE A 28 7.50 33.06 -17.54
C ILE A 28 7.07 34.39 -16.94
N THR A 29 7.27 35.48 -17.68
CA THR A 29 6.86 36.82 -17.23
C THR A 29 5.52 37.21 -17.82
N ILE A 30 4.57 37.58 -16.96
CA ILE A 30 3.30 38.20 -17.35
C ILE A 30 3.55 39.67 -17.63
N GLN A 31 3.22 40.12 -18.84
CA GLN A 31 3.51 41.49 -19.28
C GLN A 31 2.49 42.52 -18.75
N PRO A 32 2.90 43.79 -18.54
CA PRO A 32 2.00 44.85 -18.07
C PRO A 32 0.86 45.18 -19.04
N LYS A 33 -0.25 45.70 -18.48
CA LYS A 33 -1.50 46.12 -19.13
C LYS A 33 -1.31 47.32 -20.07
N GLY A 34 -0.62 47.09 -21.19
CA GLY A 34 -0.27 48.10 -22.18
C GLY A 34 0.51 47.56 -23.39
N ALA A 35 1.16 46.41 -23.25
CA ALA A 35 1.44 45.54 -24.39
C ALA A 35 0.09 44.96 -24.83
N THR A 36 -0.31 45.19 -26.07
CA THR A 36 -1.60 44.70 -26.57
C THR A 36 -1.53 43.19 -26.62
N CYS A 37 -2.04 42.51 -25.58
CA CYS A 37 -2.29 41.07 -25.52
C CYS A 37 -3.21 40.64 -26.68
N GLU A 38 -2.65 40.63 -27.89
CA GLU A 38 -3.29 40.39 -29.16
C GLU A 38 -2.57 39.21 -29.83
N MET A 39 -3.17 38.63 -30.86
CA MET A 39 -2.66 37.45 -31.57
C MET A 39 -1.18 37.53 -32.02
N ASN A 40 -0.60 38.74 -32.08
CA ASN A 40 0.78 38.99 -32.52
C ASN A 40 1.72 39.51 -31.41
N ASP A 41 1.26 39.67 -30.16
CA ASP A 41 2.05 40.13 -29.01
C ASP A 41 1.58 39.40 -27.73
N PRO A 42 2.29 38.33 -27.29
CA PRO A 42 1.79 37.41 -26.28
C PRO A 42 1.83 38.00 -24.86
N CYS A 43 0.82 37.72 -24.03
CA CYS A 43 0.79 38.15 -22.62
C CYS A 43 1.90 37.52 -21.75
N PHE A 44 2.52 36.44 -22.23
CA PHE A 44 3.49 35.64 -21.50
C PHE A 44 4.80 35.59 -22.28
N THR A 45 5.91 35.83 -21.60
CA THR A 45 7.24 35.79 -22.19
C THR A 45 8.17 34.89 -21.37
N PRO A 46 8.63 33.76 -21.92
CA PRO A 46 8.17 33.14 -23.18
C PRO A 46 6.72 32.62 -23.07
N ASN A 47 6.03 32.52 -24.21
CA ASN A 47 4.70 31.91 -24.30
C ASN A 47 4.75 30.40 -24.57
N THR A 48 5.88 29.86 -25.01
CA THR A 48 6.09 28.41 -25.11
C THR A 48 7.37 28.05 -24.38
N VAL A 49 7.28 27.05 -23.53
CA VAL A 49 8.39 26.51 -22.74
C VAL A 49 8.46 25.01 -22.97
N THR A 50 9.66 24.49 -23.18
CA THR A 50 9.94 23.05 -23.09
C THR A 50 10.84 22.85 -21.89
N VAL A 51 10.43 21.98 -20.97
CA VAL A 51 11.21 21.62 -19.78
C VAL A 51 11.30 20.10 -19.65
N ASN A 52 12.27 19.63 -18.87
CA ASN A 52 12.38 18.21 -18.54
C ASN A 52 11.47 17.87 -17.35
N ALA A 53 11.03 16.62 -17.25
CA ALA A 53 10.35 16.13 -16.05
C ALA A 53 11.21 16.41 -14.80
N GLY A 54 10.61 17.00 -13.76
CA GLY A 54 11.28 17.46 -12.53
C GLY A 54 11.75 18.93 -12.56
N SER A 55 11.58 19.66 -13.66
CA SER A 55 11.91 21.10 -13.74
C SER A 55 10.89 21.98 -13.03
N GLU A 56 11.36 23.11 -12.47
CA GLU A 56 10.50 24.14 -11.88
C GLU A 56 10.17 25.23 -12.91
N VAL A 57 8.87 25.52 -13.07
CA VAL A 57 8.41 26.66 -13.86
C VAL A 57 7.87 27.74 -12.93
N VAL A 58 8.34 28.96 -13.13
CA VAL A 58 8.02 30.13 -12.30
C VAL A 58 7.26 31.15 -13.13
N TRP A 59 6.07 31.55 -12.72
CA TRP A 59 5.36 32.69 -13.27
C TRP A 59 5.61 33.92 -12.42
N TYR A 60 6.10 34.98 -13.05
CA TYR A 60 6.33 36.29 -12.43
C TYR A 60 5.33 37.30 -12.97
N ASN A 61 4.61 37.98 -12.08
CA ASN A 61 3.68 39.04 -12.47
C ASN A 61 4.40 40.38 -12.58
N GLY A 62 4.70 40.81 -13.81
CA GLY A 62 5.25 42.14 -14.10
C GLY A 62 4.20 43.23 -14.30
N ASP A 63 2.91 42.91 -14.15
CA ASP A 63 1.78 43.84 -14.34
C ASP A 63 1.46 44.66 -13.08
N ASP A 64 0.78 45.80 -13.25
CA ASP A 64 0.40 46.75 -12.20
C ASP A 64 -0.86 46.35 -11.41
N GLY A 65 -1.27 45.09 -11.54
CA GLY A 65 -2.43 44.52 -10.89
C GLY A 65 -2.39 42.99 -10.80
N PRO A 66 -3.29 42.37 -10.01
CA PRO A 66 -3.32 40.92 -9.85
C PRO A 66 -3.66 40.23 -11.16
N ARG A 67 -2.94 39.14 -11.45
CA ARG A 67 -3.13 38.30 -12.63
C ARG A 67 -3.53 36.89 -12.21
N ASN A 68 -4.46 36.30 -12.94
CA ASN A 68 -4.87 34.93 -12.69
C ASN A 68 -4.14 34.02 -13.66
N ILE A 69 -3.63 32.89 -13.19
CA ILE A 69 -3.07 31.85 -14.03
C ILE A 69 -3.85 30.57 -13.79
N VAL A 70 -4.35 30.02 -14.89
CA VAL A 70 -4.93 28.69 -14.95
C VAL A 70 -3.99 27.81 -15.77
N ILE A 71 -3.66 26.64 -15.25
CA ILE A 71 -2.92 25.58 -15.94
C ILE A 71 -3.91 24.43 -16.13
N ALA A 72 -3.95 23.86 -17.32
CA ALA A 72 -4.88 22.79 -17.64
C ALA A 72 -4.18 21.59 -18.28
N THR A 73 -4.86 20.44 -18.29
CA THR A 73 -4.50 19.27 -19.08
C THR A 73 -5.38 19.21 -20.32
N LEU A 74 -4.87 18.66 -21.44
CA LEU A 74 -5.61 18.62 -22.71
C LEU A 74 -6.55 17.42 -22.86
N GLY A 75 -6.60 16.50 -21.89
CA GLY A 75 -7.40 15.26 -21.99
C GLY A 75 -7.09 14.46 -23.27
N ASP A 76 -8.09 13.76 -23.82
CA ASP A 76 -7.98 12.97 -25.07
C ASP A 76 -7.95 13.83 -26.36
N CYS A 77 -7.70 15.14 -26.27
CA CYS A 77 -7.74 16.04 -27.43
C CYS A 77 -6.47 15.89 -28.30
N THR A 78 -6.61 15.38 -29.52
CA THR A 78 -5.51 15.17 -30.47
C THR A 78 -5.41 16.21 -31.60
N ALA A 79 -6.10 17.35 -31.47
CA ALA A 79 -6.23 18.39 -32.51
C ALA A 79 -5.42 19.66 -32.19
N ASP A 80 -5.40 20.62 -33.12
CA ASP A 80 -4.74 21.93 -33.00
C ASP A 80 -5.20 22.68 -31.74
N MET A 81 -4.30 23.39 -31.07
CA MET A 81 -4.50 23.88 -29.68
C MET A 81 -5.62 24.94 -29.59
N ASP A 82 -5.78 25.75 -30.64
CA ASP A 82 -6.88 26.71 -30.77
C ASP A 82 -8.25 26.01 -30.85
N VAL A 83 -8.30 24.80 -31.40
CA VAL A 83 -9.51 23.98 -31.57
C VAL A 83 -9.84 23.19 -30.29
N CYS A 84 -8.84 22.88 -29.46
CA CYS A 84 -9.01 22.11 -28.22
C CYS A 84 -9.38 22.96 -26.99
N MET A 85 -8.97 24.23 -26.96
CA MET A 85 -9.24 25.11 -25.81
C MET A 85 -10.47 26.01 -26.00
N PHE A 86 -10.87 26.35 -27.23
CA PHE A 86 -11.92 27.33 -27.48
C PHE A 86 -12.93 26.85 -28.53
N ASP A 87 -14.23 27.00 -28.23
CA ASP A 87 -15.28 26.72 -29.21
C ASP A 87 -15.39 27.84 -30.26
N ASP A 88 -16.25 27.66 -31.27
CA ASP A 88 -16.49 28.66 -32.32
C ASP A 88 -17.04 30.01 -31.77
N SER A 89 -17.47 30.05 -30.50
CA SER A 89 -17.89 31.25 -29.77
C SER A 89 -16.80 31.83 -28.86
N GLU A 90 -15.58 31.29 -28.97
CA GLU A 90 -14.38 31.65 -28.23
C GLU A 90 -14.50 31.41 -26.70
N SER A 91 -15.38 30.47 -26.31
CA SER A 91 -15.56 30.03 -24.93
C SER A 91 -14.75 28.76 -24.65
N LEU A 92 -14.27 28.59 -23.41
CA LEU A 92 -13.44 27.43 -23.05
C LEU A 92 -14.20 26.11 -23.27
N ILE A 93 -13.63 25.19 -24.05
CA ILE A 93 -14.23 23.87 -24.27
C ILE A 93 -14.01 23.00 -23.04
N ASN A 94 -15.05 22.26 -22.64
CA ASN A 94 -15.07 21.34 -21.49
C ASN A 94 -14.20 20.07 -21.66
N THR A 95 -13.24 20.06 -22.58
CA THR A 95 -12.29 18.97 -22.84
C THR A 95 -10.98 19.11 -22.06
N ALA A 96 -10.65 20.32 -21.58
CA ALA A 96 -9.49 20.56 -20.75
C ALA A 96 -9.87 20.54 -19.26
N SER A 97 -9.22 19.69 -18.46
CA SER A 97 -9.41 19.67 -17.00
C SER A 97 -8.47 20.68 -16.35
N ILE A 98 -9.01 21.55 -15.50
CA ILE A 98 -8.21 22.53 -14.73
C ILE A 98 -7.32 21.76 -13.77
N PHE A 99 -6.01 21.94 -13.94
CA PHE A 99 -4.98 21.32 -13.12
C PHE A 99 -4.61 22.22 -11.94
N VAL A 100 -4.43 23.52 -12.20
CA VAL A 100 -4.13 24.54 -11.19
C VAL A 100 -4.83 25.86 -11.56
N SER A 101 -5.29 26.60 -10.56
CA SER A 101 -5.78 27.98 -10.71
C SER A 101 -5.28 28.84 -9.55
N THR A 102 -4.61 29.94 -9.83
CA THR A 102 -4.01 30.82 -8.81
C THR A 102 -4.03 32.30 -9.22
N THR A 103 -3.95 33.19 -8.22
CA THR A 103 -3.81 34.63 -8.42
C THR A 103 -2.42 35.08 -7.97
N ILE A 104 -1.70 35.79 -8.85
CA ILE A 104 -0.37 36.34 -8.59
C ILE A 104 -0.51 37.86 -8.46
N HIS A 105 -0.15 38.42 -7.31
CA HIS A 105 -0.17 39.87 -7.09
C HIS A 105 0.98 40.58 -7.84
N GLU A 106 0.91 41.90 -7.94
CA GLU A 106 1.94 42.71 -8.61
C GLU A 106 3.33 42.43 -8.01
N ASN A 107 4.32 42.18 -8.88
CA ASN A 107 5.71 41.85 -8.54
C ASN A 107 5.90 40.54 -7.72
N ASP A 108 4.87 39.70 -7.60
CA ASP A 108 4.96 38.39 -6.95
C ASP A 108 5.21 37.26 -7.97
N LYS A 109 5.48 36.07 -7.42
CA LYS A 109 5.78 34.85 -8.17
C LYS A 109 4.91 33.68 -7.70
N TYR A 110 4.59 32.80 -8.63
CA TYR A 110 4.09 31.46 -8.37
C TYR A 110 5.03 30.46 -9.04
N SER A 111 5.34 29.35 -8.40
CA SER A 111 6.14 28.30 -9.02
C SER A 111 5.55 26.91 -8.80
N MET A 112 5.87 26.00 -9.73
CA MET A 112 5.43 24.62 -9.71
C MET A 112 6.48 23.72 -10.36
N VAL A 113 6.66 22.51 -9.82
CA VAL A 113 7.48 21.46 -10.42
C VAL A 113 6.60 20.56 -11.29
N PHE A 114 7.07 20.27 -12.51
CA PHE A 114 6.36 19.42 -13.46
C PHE A 114 7.03 18.05 -13.58
N ASP A 115 6.44 17.02 -12.95
CA ASP A 115 6.96 15.64 -12.96
C ASP A 115 6.36 14.77 -14.08
N GLU A 116 5.20 15.14 -14.61
CA GLU A 116 4.48 14.35 -15.61
C GLU A 116 4.81 14.79 -17.04
N ILE A 117 5.18 13.83 -17.89
CA ILE A 117 5.43 14.06 -19.33
C ILE A 117 4.11 14.43 -20.01
N GLY A 118 4.13 15.51 -20.79
CA GLY A 118 2.93 15.96 -21.50
C GLY A 118 2.99 17.42 -21.88
N THR A 119 1.87 17.92 -22.41
CA THR A 119 1.72 19.31 -22.81
C THR A 119 0.62 19.96 -21.97
N PHE A 120 1.00 21.01 -21.26
CA PHE A 120 0.15 21.74 -20.31
C PHE A 120 -0.06 23.17 -20.82
N PRO A 121 -1.24 23.49 -21.37
CA PRO A 121 -1.58 24.88 -21.64
C PRO A 121 -1.77 25.67 -20.35
N PHE A 122 -1.42 26.95 -20.39
CA PHE A 122 -1.70 27.90 -19.32
C PHE A 122 -2.20 29.23 -19.89
N TYR A 123 -3.10 29.91 -19.17
CA TYR A 123 -3.67 31.17 -19.61
C TYR A 123 -4.18 32.01 -18.45
N ASP A 124 -4.40 33.30 -18.70
CA ASP A 124 -5.17 34.16 -17.82
C ASP A 124 -6.63 34.18 -18.31
N PRO A 125 -7.63 33.82 -17.49
CA PRO A 125 -9.04 33.83 -17.87
C PRO A 125 -9.54 35.16 -18.44
N ASN A 126 -8.94 36.28 -18.04
CA ASN A 126 -9.30 37.60 -18.57
C ASN A 126 -8.69 37.89 -19.96
N TYR A 127 -7.70 37.09 -20.36
CA TYR A 127 -6.89 37.26 -21.57
C TYR A 127 -6.65 35.92 -22.28
N ALA A 128 -7.67 35.07 -22.32
CA ALA A 128 -7.54 33.68 -22.78
C ALA A 128 -7.14 33.54 -24.26
N ARG A 129 -7.17 34.62 -25.06
CA ARG A 129 -6.82 34.64 -26.50
C ARG A 129 -5.33 34.44 -26.81
N THR A 130 -4.47 34.40 -25.79
CA THR A 130 -3.03 34.13 -25.95
C THR A 130 -2.57 33.12 -24.90
N PRO A 131 -2.98 31.84 -24.99
CA PRO A 131 -2.49 30.83 -24.09
C PRO A 131 -1.00 30.63 -24.30
N GLY A 132 -0.28 30.32 -23.22
CA GLY A 132 1.03 29.74 -23.31
C GLY A 132 1.00 28.22 -23.17
N THR A 133 2.14 27.58 -23.44
CA THR A 133 2.26 26.12 -23.40
C THR A 133 3.54 25.71 -22.70
N ILE A 134 3.43 24.75 -21.78
CA ILE A 134 4.57 24.03 -21.21
C ILE A 134 4.57 22.62 -21.81
N THR A 135 5.65 22.24 -22.48
CA THR A 135 5.89 20.86 -22.91
C THR A 135 6.90 20.24 -21.96
N VAL A 136 6.46 19.27 -21.19
CA VAL A 136 7.32 18.46 -20.33
C VAL A 136 7.74 17.24 -21.13
N GLN A 137 9.03 17.16 -21.43
CA GLN A 137 9.63 16.03 -22.11
C GLN A 137 10.33 15.11 -21.10
N GLU A 138 10.61 13.89 -21.52
CA GLU A 138 11.58 13.05 -20.79
C GLU A 138 12.86 13.87 -20.61
N SER A 139 13.35 13.92 -19.37
CA SER A 139 14.68 14.47 -19.14
C SER A 139 15.65 13.71 -20.04
N PRO A 140 16.43 14.37 -20.92
CA PRO A 140 17.57 13.72 -21.52
C PRO A 140 18.51 13.45 -20.36
N ASP A 141 18.45 12.23 -19.83
CA ASP A 141 19.43 11.71 -18.89
C ASP A 141 20.79 11.76 -19.59
N THR A 142 21.45 12.90 -19.42
CA THR A 142 22.82 13.12 -19.83
C THR A 142 23.80 12.52 -18.82
N GLU A 143 23.29 12.00 -17.71
CA GLU A 143 23.98 11.04 -16.86
C GLU A 143 23.58 9.62 -17.24
N GLU A 144 24.52 8.89 -17.83
CA GLU A 144 24.39 7.46 -18.10
C GLU A 144 24.39 6.70 -16.75
N TYR A 145 23.24 6.61 -16.10
CA TYR A 145 23.11 5.79 -14.89
C TYR A 145 22.92 4.32 -15.25
N ARG A 146 23.39 3.45 -14.37
CA ARG A 146 23.16 2.01 -14.45
C ARG A 146 21.69 1.71 -14.14
N LYS A 147 21.00 1.01 -15.03
CA LYS A 147 19.63 0.56 -14.77
C LYS A 147 19.65 -0.80 -14.05
N ILE A 148 19.03 -0.88 -12.88
CA ILE A 148 18.77 -2.14 -12.18
C ILE A 148 17.30 -2.48 -12.38
N THR A 149 17.02 -3.64 -12.97
CA THR A 149 15.65 -4.06 -13.28
C THR A 149 15.21 -5.18 -12.34
N ILE A 150 14.06 -4.99 -11.70
CA ILE A 150 13.35 -5.98 -10.91
C ILE A 150 12.05 -6.40 -11.60
N GLY A 151 11.42 -7.47 -11.14
CA GLY A 151 10.15 -7.96 -11.63
C GLY A 151 9.03 -7.69 -10.64
N GLY A 152 7.83 -7.43 -11.14
CA GLY A 152 6.62 -7.31 -10.33
C GLY A 152 5.57 -8.28 -10.84
N VAL A 153 5.05 -9.16 -9.98
CA VAL A 153 3.96 -10.09 -10.33
C VAL A 153 2.74 -9.71 -9.50
N PHE A 154 1.70 -9.17 -10.15
CA PHE A 154 0.52 -8.62 -9.48
C PHE A 154 -0.77 -9.27 -10.01
N ASP A 155 -1.84 -9.20 -9.23
CA ASP A 155 -3.18 -9.68 -9.60
C ASP A 155 -4.00 -8.59 -10.28
N ILE A 156 -3.55 -8.09 -11.43
CA ILE A 156 -4.16 -6.94 -12.11
C ILE A 156 -5.56 -7.32 -12.65
N THR A 157 -5.73 -8.58 -13.04
CA THR A 157 -7.04 -9.15 -13.40
C THR A 157 -7.40 -10.35 -12.52
N GLY A 158 -8.62 -10.87 -12.69
CA GLY A 158 -9.11 -12.02 -11.92
C GLY A 158 -9.82 -11.62 -10.62
N SER A 159 -9.98 -12.58 -9.71
CA SER A 159 -10.79 -12.42 -8.49
C SER A 159 -10.22 -11.43 -7.47
N TRP A 160 -8.98 -10.98 -7.67
CA TRP A 160 -8.28 -10.05 -6.78
C TRP A 160 -7.91 -8.72 -7.47
N ALA A 161 -8.45 -8.46 -8.67
CA ALA A 161 -8.13 -7.31 -9.53
C ALA A 161 -8.11 -5.97 -8.80
N LEU A 162 -9.12 -5.72 -7.95
CA LEU A 162 -9.24 -4.44 -7.23
C LEU A 162 -8.07 -4.18 -6.28
N VAL A 163 -7.58 -5.21 -5.57
CA VAL A 163 -6.46 -5.06 -4.63
C VAL A 163 -5.12 -5.22 -5.36
N GLY A 164 -5.06 -6.08 -6.38
CA GLY A 164 -3.87 -6.25 -7.21
C GLY A 164 -3.50 -5.00 -8.02
N ASP A 165 -4.48 -4.28 -8.57
CA ASP A 165 -4.24 -3.00 -9.24
C ASP A 165 -3.75 -1.93 -8.26
N GLU A 166 -4.34 -1.85 -7.07
CA GLU A 166 -3.92 -0.89 -6.05
C GLU A 166 -2.49 -1.16 -5.54
N THR A 167 -2.15 -2.41 -5.25
CA THR A 167 -0.79 -2.80 -4.82
C THR A 167 0.26 -2.58 -5.92
N LYS A 168 -0.11 -2.79 -7.18
CA LYS A 168 0.71 -2.39 -8.34
C LYS A 168 0.93 -0.88 -8.35
N THR A 169 -0.11 -0.09 -8.16
CA THR A 169 0.00 1.39 -8.13
C THR A 169 0.86 1.87 -6.97
N ALA A 170 0.70 1.30 -5.77
CA ALA A 170 1.57 1.60 -4.63
C ALA A 170 3.05 1.26 -4.92
N THR A 171 3.30 0.15 -5.62
CA THR A 171 4.65 -0.23 -6.07
C THR A 171 5.23 0.80 -7.05
N ASP A 172 4.44 1.27 -8.02
CA ASP A 172 4.89 2.29 -8.98
C ASP A 172 5.23 3.62 -8.29
N ILE A 173 4.39 4.07 -7.35
CA ILE A 173 4.67 5.25 -6.54
C ILE A 173 6.00 5.05 -5.78
N ALA A 174 6.21 3.89 -5.17
CA ALA A 174 7.45 3.58 -4.46
C ALA A 174 8.68 3.59 -5.38
N VAL A 175 8.58 3.11 -6.62
CA VAL A 175 9.68 3.16 -7.59
C VAL A 175 10.04 4.61 -7.93
N VAL A 176 9.04 5.47 -8.13
CA VAL A 176 9.25 6.91 -8.37
C VAL A 176 9.93 7.56 -7.17
N ASP A 177 9.40 7.35 -5.97
CA ASP A 177 9.93 7.94 -4.74
C ASP A 177 11.34 7.45 -4.43
N PHE A 178 11.60 6.16 -4.62
CA PHE A 178 12.93 5.58 -4.42
C PHE A 178 13.94 6.15 -5.41
N ASN A 179 13.56 6.33 -6.69
CA ASN A 179 14.42 6.97 -7.68
C ASN A 179 14.68 8.46 -7.37
N LYS A 180 13.70 9.18 -6.80
CA LYS A 180 13.92 10.55 -6.28
C LYS A 180 14.96 10.55 -5.16
N PHE A 181 14.90 9.57 -4.24
CA PHE A 181 15.92 9.38 -3.20
C PHE A 181 17.31 9.04 -3.79
N LEU A 182 17.39 8.13 -4.77
CA LEU A 182 18.65 7.78 -5.44
C LEU A 182 19.27 8.99 -6.13
N HIS A 183 18.46 9.80 -6.80
CA HIS A 183 18.94 11.04 -7.41
C HIS A 183 19.46 12.04 -6.36
N ALA A 184 18.69 12.28 -5.30
CA ALA A 184 19.06 13.21 -4.23
C ALA A 184 20.34 12.78 -3.48
N THR A 185 20.63 11.47 -3.44
CA THR A 185 21.84 10.93 -2.81
C THR A 185 23.02 10.77 -3.78
N GLY A 186 22.85 11.11 -5.05
CA GLY A 186 23.90 11.01 -6.07
C GLY A 186 24.24 9.57 -6.46
N ALA A 187 23.29 8.64 -6.31
CA ALA A 187 23.48 7.27 -6.73
C ALA A 187 23.60 7.19 -8.26
N ASP A 188 24.54 6.37 -8.74
CA ASP A 188 24.86 6.17 -10.16
C ASP A 188 23.92 5.16 -10.86
N TRP A 189 22.83 4.79 -10.21
CA TRP A 189 21.88 3.81 -10.72
C TRP A 189 20.43 4.22 -10.48
N ARG A 190 19.51 3.65 -11.27
CA ARG A 190 18.07 3.81 -11.11
C ARG A 190 17.36 2.48 -11.13
N LEU A 191 16.32 2.37 -10.31
CA LEU A 191 15.46 1.21 -10.24
C LEU A 191 14.43 1.26 -11.36
N ALA A 192 14.21 0.12 -12.00
CA ALA A 192 13.13 -0.10 -12.95
C ALA A 192 12.42 -1.41 -12.66
N ILE A 193 11.14 -1.47 -13.00
CA ILE A 193 10.31 -2.65 -12.76
C ILE A 193 9.69 -3.14 -14.07
N GLN A 194 9.66 -4.47 -14.25
CA GLN A 194 8.89 -5.14 -15.30
C GLN A 194 7.68 -5.82 -14.65
N ILE A 195 6.48 -5.37 -15.00
CA ILE A 195 5.23 -5.82 -14.38
C ILE A 195 4.57 -6.91 -15.22
N GLU A 196 4.11 -7.96 -14.55
CA GLU A 196 3.35 -9.06 -15.13
C GLU A 196 2.03 -9.28 -14.35
N ASP A 197 0.96 -9.58 -15.09
CA ASP A 197 -0.34 -9.95 -14.52
C ASP A 197 -0.45 -11.46 -14.31
N SER A 198 -0.69 -11.85 -13.07
CA SER A 198 -0.89 -13.24 -12.63
C SER A 198 -2.36 -13.68 -12.63
N GLN A 199 -3.31 -12.77 -12.84
CA GLN A 199 -4.73 -13.07 -12.98
C GLN A 199 -5.36 -13.78 -11.77
N ALA A 200 -4.83 -13.60 -10.55
CA ALA A 200 -5.23 -14.37 -9.37
C ALA A 200 -5.07 -15.89 -9.53
N ASN A 201 -4.09 -16.32 -10.35
CA ASN A 201 -3.88 -17.72 -10.67
C ASN A 201 -2.43 -18.18 -10.43
N GLY A 202 -2.26 -19.22 -9.60
CA GLY A 202 -0.94 -19.78 -9.26
C GLY A 202 -0.10 -20.26 -10.44
N ASN A 203 -0.72 -20.89 -11.45
CA ASN A 203 0.00 -21.40 -12.60
C ASN A 203 0.44 -20.26 -13.54
N VAL A 204 -0.42 -19.25 -13.71
CA VAL A 204 -0.06 -18.05 -14.48
C VAL A 204 1.05 -17.29 -13.75
N ALA A 205 0.98 -17.15 -12.42
CA ALA A 205 2.05 -16.55 -11.63
C ALA A 205 3.40 -17.25 -11.86
N LEU A 206 3.45 -18.59 -11.84
CA LEU A 206 4.65 -19.35 -12.17
C LEU A 206 5.14 -19.09 -13.60
N GLU A 207 4.24 -19.04 -14.58
CA GLU A 207 4.58 -18.69 -15.96
C GLU A 207 5.21 -17.29 -16.04
N LYS A 208 4.68 -16.32 -15.30
CA LYS A 208 5.18 -14.94 -15.25
C LYS A 208 6.53 -14.83 -14.55
N VAL A 209 6.71 -15.52 -13.43
CA VAL A 209 8.02 -15.64 -12.74
C VAL A 209 9.06 -16.22 -13.69
N SER A 210 8.73 -17.31 -14.38
CA SER A 210 9.63 -17.95 -15.35
C SER A 210 9.97 -17.04 -16.55
N SER A 211 8.98 -16.29 -17.05
CA SER A 211 9.17 -15.29 -18.11
C SER A 211 10.09 -14.14 -17.68
N LEU A 212 9.95 -13.66 -16.44
CA LEU A 212 10.83 -12.63 -15.86
C LEU A 212 12.26 -13.16 -15.70
N ASN A 213 12.45 -14.34 -15.11
CA ASN A 213 13.77 -14.97 -14.99
C ASN A 213 14.42 -15.24 -16.35
N GLY A 214 13.66 -15.68 -17.35
CA GLY A 214 14.13 -15.82 -18.74
C GLY A 214 14.59 -14.51 -19.40
N ARG A 215 14.18 -13.35 -18.86
CA ARG A 215 14.65 -12.01 -19.25
C ARG A 215 15.80 -11.50 -18.37
N GLY A 216 16.34 -12.32 -17.48
CA GLY A 216 17.44 -11.98 -16.56
C GLY A 216 17.00 -11.18 -15.35
N VAL A 217 15.76 -11.35 -14.90
CA VAL A 217 15.23 -10.70 -13.69
C VAL A 217 15.16 -11.73 -12.56
N ASP A 218 16.04 -11.56 -11.57
CA ASP A 218 16.19 -12.51 -10.45
C ASP A 218 15.60 -11.98 -9.13
N LEU A 219 15.25 -10.68 -9.09
CA LEU A 219 14.68 -10.01 -7.93
C LEU A 219 13.22 -9.64 -8.23
N LEU A 220 12.30 -10.07 -7.37
CA LEU A 220 10.87 -9.90 -7.55
C LEU A 220 10.20 -9.21 -6.36
N VAL A 221 9.14 -8.46 -6.67
CA VAL A 221 8.15 -7.94 -5.71
C VAL A 221 6.73 -8.39 -6.12
N GLY A 222 5.76 -8.20 -5.23
CA GLY A 222 4.37 -8.59 -5.44
C GLY A 222 4.11 -10.01 -4.95
N MET A 223 3.67 -10.91 -5.83
CA MET A 223 3.31 -12.31 -5.51
C MET A 223 2.41 -12.38 -4.26
N ALA A 224 1.27 -11.71 -4.35
CA ALA A 224 0.44 -11.41 -3.20
C ALA A 224 -0.19 -12.67 -2.57
N LEU A 225 -0.66 -13.60 -3.41
CA LEU A 225 -1.38 -14.77 -2.93
C LEU A 225 -0.41 -15.88 -2.52
N SER A 226 -0.65 -16.48 -1.36
CA SER A 226 0.09 -17.66 -0.88
C SER A 226 0.08 -18.83 -1.87
N SER A 227 -0.92 -18.90 -2.76
CA SER A 227 -0.97 -19.88 -3.86
C SER A 227 0.07 -19.61 -4.95
N HIS A 228 0.40 -18.34 -5.25
CA HIS A 228 1.48 -17.98 -6.17
C HIS A 228 2.82 -18.42 -5.63
N ILE A 229 3.12 -18.08 -4.36
CA ILE A 229 4.36 -18.46 -3.69
C ILE A 229 4.50 -19.98 -3.68
N ARG A 230 3.45 -20.70 -3.24
CA ARG A 230 3.47 -22.18 -3.19
C ARG A 230 3.71 -22.82 -4.54
N THR A 231 3.10 -22.28 -5.61
CA THR A 231 3.21 -22.85 -6.96
C THR A 231 4.59 -22.55 -7.57
N SER A 232 5.14 -21.37 -7.29
CA SER A 232 6.43 -20.91 -7.83
C SER A 232 7.65 -21.30 -6.99
N TYR A 233 7.46 -21.76 -5.75
CA TYR A 233 8.53 -21.98 -4.77
C TYR A 233 9.73 -22.75 -5.32
N ASN A 234 9.50 -23.96 -5.88
CA ASN A 234 10.59 -24.78 -6.40
C ASN A 234 11.33 -24.10 -7.56
N TYR A 235 10.64 -23.29 -8.37
CA TYR A 235 11.26 -22.56 -9.47
C TYR A 235 12.12 -21.41 -8.95
N ILE A 236 11.61 -20.64 -7.98
CA ILE A 236 12.34 -19.54 -7.32
C ILE A 236 13.65 -20.07 -6.71
N GLU A 237 13.55 -21.11 -5.89
CA GLU A 237 14.71 -21.70 -5.20
C GLU A 237 15.70 -22.36 -6.16
N SER A 238 15.23 -23.01 -7.25
CA SER A 238 16.13 -23.69 -8.20
C SER A 238 16.87 -22.73 -9.14
N ASN A 239 16.44 -21.47 -9.23
CA ASN A 239 17.06 -20.45 -10.08
C ASN A 239 17.65 -19.30 -9.27
N ASP A 240 17.88 -19.52 -7.96
CA ASP A 240 18.48 -18.57 -7.03
C ASP A 240 17.80 -17.19 -7.08
N MET A 241 16.46 -17.15 -7.21
CA MET A 241 15.71 -15.88 -7.26
C MET A 241 15.32 -15.42 -5.86
N LEU A 242 15.18 -14.11 -5.65
CA LEU A 242 14.70 -13.51 -4.40
C LEU A 242 13.38 -12.79 -4.59
N VAL A 243 12.46 -13.00 -3.65
CA VAL A 243 11.13 -12.38 -3.65
C VAL A 243 10.92 -11.59 -2.37
N VAL A 244 10.47 -10.33 -2.50
CA VAL A 244 9.88 -9.57 -1.38
C VAL A 244 8.38 -9.47 -1.62
N SER A 245 7.63 -10.41 -1.04
CA SER A 245 6.18 -10.49 -1.17
C SER A 245 5.50 -9.45 -0.30
N CYS A 246 4.50 -8.77 -0.86
CA CYS A 246 3.72 -7.78 -0.12
C CYS A 246 2.74 -8.40 0.87
N CYS A 247 2.27 -9.63 0.62
CA CYS A 247 0.90 -9.96 1.07
C CYS A 247 0.70 -11.39 1.56
N SER A 248 1.58 -12.35 1.22
CA SER A 248 1.36 -13.75 1.59
C SER A 248 1.51 -13.95 3.11
N THR A 249 0.50 -14.59 3.74
CA THR A 249 0.45 -14.82 5.20
C THR A 249 0.38 -16.29 5.60
N ALA A 250 0.39 -17.24 4.65
CA ALA A 250 0.15 -18.64 4.99
C ALA A 250 1.29 -19.22 5.86
N ALA A 251 0.98 -19.62 7.08
CA ALA A 251 1.95 -20.15 8.05
C ALA A 251 2.78 -21.34 7.53
N THR A 252 2.22 -22.17 6.64
CA THR A 252 2.98 -23.29 6.02
C THR A 252 4.14 -22.85 5.13
N LEU A 253 4.18 -21.56 4.77
CA LEU A 253 5.22 -20.95 3.94
C LEU A 253 6.22 -20.14 4.79
N ALA A 254 6.01 -19.99 6.09
CA ALA A 254 6.93 -19.30 6.99
C ALA A 254 8.16 -20.17 7.27
N ILE A 255 9.09 -20.22 6.31
CA ILE A 255 10.34 -20.99 6.35
C ILE A 255 11.53 -20.10 5.91
N ASP A 256 12.74 -20.45 6.31
CA ASP A 256 13.97 -19.78 5.86
C ASP A 256 14.29 -20.13 4.40
N ASP A 257 13.88 -19.27 3.47
CA ASP A 257 14.04 -19.39 2.02
C ASP A 257 14.45 -18.03 1.39
N HIS A 258 14.39 -17.87 0.06
CA HIS A 258 14.66 -16.57 -0.60
C HIS A 258 13.43 -15.66 -0.70
N ILE A 259 12.39 -15.92 0.09
CA ILE A 259 11.09 -15.25 -0.01
C ILE A 259 10.80 -14.55 1.32
N PHE A 260 10.94 -13.23 1.32
CA PHE A 260 10.57 -12.37 2.44
C PHE A 260 9.11 -11.95 2.30
N ARG A 261 8.37 -11.91 3.41
CA ARG A 261 6.94 -11.54 3.40
C ARG A 261 6.71 -10.34 4.31
N LEU A 262 6.23 -9.23 3.75
CA LEU A 262 5.99 -7.99 4.49
C LEU A 262 4.66 -7.98 5.25
N ARG A 263 4.31 -9.15 5.77
CA ARG A 263 3.16 -9.43 6.63
C ARG A 263 3.58 -10.50 7.64
N PRO A 264 3.06 -10.44 8.87
CA PRO A 264 3.13 -11.58 9.77
C PRO A 264 2.36 -12.77 9.18
N ASP A 265 2.86 -13.97 9.45
CA ASP A 265 2.14 -15.18 9.12
C ASP A 265 0.86 -15.30 9.98
N ASP A 266 -0.18 -15.96 9.45
CA ASP A 266 -1.50 -16.03 10.08
C ASP A 266 -1.46 -16.64 11.50
N SER A 267 -0.44 -17.43 11.84
CA SER A 267 -0.31 -18.00 13.20
C SER A 267 -0.01 -16.95 14.27
N ARG A 268 0.50 -15.77 13.88
CA ARG A 268 0.87 -14.68 14.79
C ARG A 268 -0.31 -13.96 15.43
N GLN A 269 -1.50 -14.10 14.85
CA GLN A 269 -2.73 -13.57 15.44
C GLN A 269 -3.27 -14.46 16.58
N ALA A 270 -3.00 -15.77 16.57
CA ALA A 270 -3.53 -16.68 17.57
C ALA A 270 -3.16 -16.29 19.02
N PRO A 271 -1.92 -15.86 19.35
CA PRO A 271 -1.59 -15.34 20.67
C PRO A 271 -2.45 -14.16 21.13
N ALA A 272 -2.76 -13.21 20.25
CA ALA A 272 -3.63 -12.08 20.57
C ALA A 272 -5.08 -12.54 20.83
N MET A 273 -5.57 -13.48 20.01
CA MET A 273 -6.89 -14.09 20.18
C MET A 273 -6.98 -14.88 21.49
N ASN A 274 -5.94 -15.62 21.85
CA ASN A 274 -5.87 -16.37 23.09
C ASN A 274 -5.81 -15.43 24.31
N ALA A 275 -4.98 -14.38 24.26
CA ALA A 275 -4.91 -13.38 25.32
C ALA A 275 -6.26 -12.66 25.52
N MET A 276 -7.03 -12.44 24.45
CA MET A 276 -8.40 -11.92 24.54
C MET A 276 -9.33 -12.87 25.30
N LEU A 277 -9.24 -14.19 25.07
CA LEU A 277 -9.99 -15.22 25.81
C LEU A 277 -9.56 -15.29 27.29
N GLU A 278 -8.25 -15.24 27.57
CA GLU A 278 -7.69 -15.25 28.92
C GLU A 278 -8.12 -14.01 29.72
N ASN A 279 -8.05 -12.83 29.13
CA ASN A 279 -8.50 -11.58 29.74
C ASN A 279 -10.02 -11.58 30.01
N ALA A 280 -10.77 -12.28 29.16
CA ALA A 280 -12.18 -12.54 29.36
C ALA A 280 -12.50 -13.66 30.38
N GLN A 281 -11.47 -14.32 30.92
CA GLN A 281 -11.57 -15.43 31.88
C GLN A 281 -12.37 -16.64 31.34
N ILE A 282 -12.28 -16.89 30.03
CA ILE A 282 -12.93 -18.05 29.39
C ILE A 282 -12.13 -19.31 29.71
N GLU A 283 -12.80 -20.35 30.22
CA GLU A 283 -12.20 -21.66 30.52
C GLU A 283 -12.57 -22.71 29.46
N VAL A 284 -13.64 -22.48 28.69
CA VAL A 284 -14.13 -23.36 27.62
C VAL A 284 -14.41 -22.56 26.37
N VAL A 285 -13.72 -22.88 25.28
CA VAL A 285 -13.93 -22.21 23.98
C VAL A 285 -14.58 -23.17 22.99
N TYR A 286 -15.72 -22.76 22.43
CA TYR A 286 -16.41 -23.45 21.34
C TYR A 286 -16.08 -22.76 20.01
N MET A 287 -15.43 -23.49 19.11
CA MET A 287 -15.00 -22.95 17.82
C MET A 287 -16.10 -23.03 16.76
N ILE A 288 -16.26 -21.95 16.01
CA ILE A 288 -16.98 -21.91 14.75
C ILE A 288 -16.02 -21.39 13.69
N ASN A 289 -15.69 -22.19 12.69
CA ASN A 289 -14.74 -21.78 11.66
C ASN A 289 -15.25 -22.05 10.25
N ARG A 290 -14.88 -21.18 9.32
CA ARG A 290 -15.02 -21.44 7.88
C ARG A 290 -14.25 -22.71 7.51
N ASN A 291 -14.87 -23.59 6.70
CA ASN A 291 -14.26 -24.85 6.27
C ASN A 291 -13.29 -24.64 5.11
N ASP A 292 -12.18 -23.98 5.41
CA ASP A 292 -11.05 -23.82 4.49
C ASP A 292 -9.73 -23.67 5.24
N ALA A 293 -8.63 -23.62 4.47
CA ALA A 293 -7.28 -23.57 5.04
C ALA A 293 -7.04 -22.35 5.95
N TRP A 294 -7.75 -21.24 5.70
CA TRP A 294 -7.65 -20.04 6.52
C TRP A 294 -8.36 -20.24 7.87
N GLY A 295 -9.63 -20.67 7.84
CA GLY A 295 -10.38 -20.96 9.06
C GLY A 295 -9.74 -22.05 9.93
N ASP A 296 -9.21 -23.11 9.29
CA ASP A 296 -8.48 -24.17 9.98
C ASP A 296 -7.15 -23.68 10.60
N GLY A 297 -6.46 -22.75 9.94
CA GLY A 297 -5.22 -22.14 10.45
C GLY A 297 -5.42 -21.47 11.80
N PHE A 298 -6.42 -20.58 11.89
CA PHE A 298 -6.77 -19.91 13.14
C PHE A 298 -7.26 -20.87 14.22
N LYS A 299 -8.14 -21.81 13.86
CA LYS A 299 -8.63 -22.82 14.80
C LYS A 299 -7.49 -23.61 15.42
N ASN A 300 -6.59 -24.13 14.58
CA ASN A 300 -5.43 -24.90 15.05
C ASN A 300 -4.50 -24.02 15.91
N GLY A 301 -4.25 -22.77 15.48
CA GLY A 301 -3.44 -21.82 16.24
C GLY A 301 -3.97 -21.57 17.66
N ILE A 302 -5.28 -21.35 17.82
CA ILE A 302 -5.92 -21.18 19.14
C ILE A 302 -5.87 -22.51 19.92
N ARG A 303 -6.19 -23.64 19.29
CA ARG A 303 -6.19 -24.97 19.95
C ARG A 303 -4.85 -25.29 20.60
N ASP A 304 -3.76 -24.97 19.91
CA ASP A 304 -2.42 -25.37 20.32
C ASP A 304 -1.90 -24.54 21.51
N ILE A 305 -2.51 -23.38 21.81
CA ILE A 305 -2.08 -22.46 22.87
C ILE A 305 -3.11 -22.22 23.98
N PHE A 306 -4.40 -22.52 23.76
CA PHE A 306 -5.46 -22.26 24.73
C PHE A 306 -5.34 -23.15 25.97
N ASP A 307 -5.15 -22.53 27.15
CA ASP A 307 -5.04 -23.21 28.44
C ASP A 307 -6.43 -23.45 29.06
N GLY A 308 -7.23 -24.26 28.38
CA GLY A 308 -8.60 -24.58 28.79
C GLY A 308 -9.21 -25.75 28.00
N VAL A 309 -10.54 -25.89 28.07
CA VAL A 309 -11.25 -26.90 27.29
C VAL A 309 -11.55 -26.35 25.90
N PHE A 310 -10.83 -26.87 24.91
CA PHE A 310 -11.06 -26.55 23.50
C PHE A 310 -12.11 -27.48 22.89
N VAL A 311 -13.18 -26.93 22.34
CA VAL A 311 -14.26 -27.66 21.66
C VAL A 311 -14.24 -27.33 20.18
N GLU A 312 -13.96 -28.34 19.34
CA GLU A 312 -13.83 -28.20 17.87
C GLU A 312 -15.09 -27.66 17.16
N GLY A 313 -16.25 -27.74 17.82
CA GLY A 313 -17.51 -27.11 17.39
C GLY A 313 -17.91 -27.35 15.93
N ILE A 314 -18.22 -26.28 15.20
CA ILE A 314 -18.71 -26.33 13.81
C ILE A 314 -17.65 -25.82 12.84
N SER A 315 -17.44 -26.60 11.76
CA SER A 315 -16.81 -26.10 10.54
C SER A 315 -17.85 -26.02 9.41
N TYR A 316 -18.09 -24.82 8.87
CA TYR A 316 -19.20 -24.55 7.94
C TYR A 316 -18.72 -24.30 6.50
N ASP A 317 -19.54 -24.66 5.50
CA ASP A 317 -19.25 -24.34 4.08
C ASP A 317 -19.50 -22.84 3.83
N PRO A 318 -18.50 -22.04 3.43
CA PRO A 318 -18.70 -20.61 3.19
C PRO A 318 -19.66 -20.28 2.04
N ASN A 319 -19.95 -21.23 1.15
CA ASN A 319 -20.83 -20.99 0.01
C ASN A 319 -22.31 -21.25 0.34
N GLN A 320 -22.61 -21.73 1.54
CA GLN A 320 -23.97 -22.02 1.94
C GLN A 320 -24.72 -20.75 2.33
N ARG A 321 -26.04 -20.78 2.15
CA ARG A 321 -26.95 -19.66 2.45
C ARG A 321 -27.99 -19.98 3.51
N ASP A 322 -27.90 -21.17 4.07
CA ASP A 322 -28.79 -21.67 5.11
C ASP A 322 -27.91 -22.28 6.20
N TYR A 323 -28.06 -21.76 7.43
CA TYR A 323 -27.31 -22.16 8.61
C TYR A 323 -28.21 -22.84 9.66
N SER A 324 -29.42 -23.28 9.27
CA SER A 324 -30.42 -23.83 10.22
C SER A 324 -29.92 -25.06 10.97
N VAL A 325 -29.11 -25.90 10.30
CA VAL A 325 -28.54 -27.12 10.90
C VAL A 325 -27.45 -26.74 11.89
N GLU A 326 -26.52 -25.88 11.49
CA GLU A 326 -25.41 -25.38 12.31
C GLU A 326 -25.94 -24.66 13.54
N ALA A 327 -26.90 -23.74 13.37
CA ALA A 327 -27.51 -22.99 14.47
C ALA A 327 -28.14 -23.92 15.51
N SER A 328 -28.84 -24.97 15.07
CA SER A 328 -29.42 -25.97 15.99
C SER A 328 -28.37 -26.74 16.77
N ILE A 329 -27.23 -27.07 16.14
CA ILE A 329 -26.15 -27.80 16.80
C ILE A 329 -25.42 -26.88 17.79
N ILE A 330 -25.08 -25.67 17.35
CA ILE A 330 -24.46 -24.63 18.19
C ILE A 330 -25.27 -24.42 19.46
N ASP A 331 -26.59 -24.18 19.35
CA ASP A 331 -27.43 -23.95 20.53
C ASP A 331 -27.45 -25.14 21.50
N ALA A 332 -27.55 -26.36 20.97
CA ALA A 332 -27.58 -27.58 21.77
C ALA A 332 -26.24 -27.83 22.49
N ASP A 333 -25.13 -27.58 21.81
CA ASP A 333 -23.80 -27.74 22.38
C ASP A 333 -23.50 -26.66 23.41
N ILE A 334 -23.83 -25.40 23.12
CA ILE A 334 -23.69 -24.30 24.08
C ILE A 334 -24.54 -24.55 25.32
N LYS A 335 -25.79 -25.01 25.17
CA LYS A 335 -26.61 -25.43 26.31
C LYS A 335 -25.91 -26.47 27.17
N LYS A 336 -25.30 -27.48 26.55
CA LYS A 336 -24.58 -28.54 27.27
C LYS A 336 -23.38 -27.96 28.04
N LEU A 337 -22.56 -27.15 27.37
CA LEU A 337 -21.39 -26.51 27.98
C LEU A 337 -21.77 -25.59 29.13
N ILE A 338 -22.84 -24.79 28.99
CA ILE A 338 -23.38 -23.97 30.08
C ILE A 338 -23.75 -24.84 31.30
N ASN A 339 -24.41 -25.97 31.09
CA ASN A 339 -24.80 -26.86 32.19
C ASN A 339 -23.59 -27.53 32.89
N GLU A 340 -22.50 -27.77 32.15
CA GLU A 340 -21.30 -28.43 32.65
C GLU A 340 -20.32 -27.46 33.33
N HIS A 341 -20.21 -26.23 32.82
CA HIS A 341 -19.17 -25.28 33.19
C HIS A 341 -19.68 -23.94 33.74
N GLY A 342 -20.92 -23.55 33.46
CA GLY A 342 -21.44 -22.20 33.74
C GLY A 342 -21.27 -21.26 32.54
N ALA A 343 -22.26 -20.41 32.30
CA ALA A 343 -22.31 -19.56 31.11
C ALA A 343 -21.16 -18.52 31.06
N GLU A 344 -20.72 -18.03 32.22
CA GLU A 344 -19.65 -17.05 32.35
C GLU A 344 -18.27 -17.58 31.96
N LYS A 345 -18.10 -18.91 31.93
CA LYS A 345 -16.84 -19.58 31.60
C LYS A 345 -16.77 -20.10 30.18
N VAL A 346 -17.90 -20.12 29.49
CA VAL A 346 -18.03 -20.60 28.11
C VAL A 346 -17.96 -19.40 27.17
N GLY A 347 -17.14 -19.51 26.14
CA GLY A 347 -17.06 -18.55 25.05
C GLY A 347 -17.21 -19.23 23.69
N VAL A 348 -17.81 -18.53 22.73
CA VAL A 348 -17.83 -18.93 21.32
C VAL A 348 -16.81 -18.11 20.56
N PHE A 349 -15.93 -18.75 19.81
CA PHE A 349 -14.97 -18.05 18.95
C PHE A 349 -15.32 -18.33 17.49
N TYR A 350 -15.62 -17.26 16.75
CA TYR A 350 -15.98 -17.31 15.34
C TYR A 350 -14.79 -16.87 14.45
N VAL A 351 -14.51 -17.67 13.42
CA VAL A 351 -13.54 -17.38 12.36
C VAL A 351 -14.23 -17.48 11.01
N GLY A 352 -14.50 -16.33 10.40
CA GLY A 352 -15.23 -16.22 9.13
C GLY A 352 -15.36 -14.76 8.70
N PHE A 353 -16.23 -14.47 7.74
CA PHE A 353 -16.49 -13.11 7.25
C PHE A 353 -17.91 -12.66 7.63
N ASP A 354 -18.63 -12.07 6.68
CA ASP A 354 -19.98 -11.55 6.82
C ASP A 354 -21.06 -12.64 6.86
N GLU A 355 -20.70 -13.90 6.60
CA GLU A 355 -21.61 -15.04 6.77
C GLU A 355 -22.14 -15.17 8.20
N LEU A 356 -21.42 -14.58 9.17
CA LEU A 356 -21.84 -14.45 10.57
C LEU A 356 -23.21 -13.79 10.70
N ILE A 357 -23.54 -12.83 9.83
CA ILE A 357 -24.84 -12.14 9.87
C ILE A 357 -25.97 -13.15 9.65
N LEU A 358 -25.87 -13.99 8.62
CA LEU A 358 -26.87 -15.03 8.33
C LEU A 358 -26.94 -16.09 9.43
N LEU A 359 -25.79 -16.46 10.01
CA LEU A 359 -25.74 -17.39 11.13
C LEU A 359 -26.45 -16.82 12.36
N VAL A 360 -26.19 -15.55 12.71
CA VAL A 360 -26.81 -14.86 13.85
C VAL A 360 -28.32 -14.68 13.64
N GLU A 361 -28.76 -14.29 12.44
CA GLU A 361 -30.19 -14.23 12.07
C GLU A 361 -30.88 -15.59 12.26
N THR A 362 -30.18 -16.68 11.96
CA THR A 362 -30.71 -18.02 12.19
C THR A 362 -30.75 -18.38 13.69
N LEU A 363 -29.73 -17.96 14.46
CA LEU A 363 -29.60 -18.17 15.89
C LEU A 363 -30.66 -17.43 16.73
N GLU A 364 -31.32 -16.39 16.20
CA GLU A 364 -32.48 -15.74 16.86
C GLU A 364 -33.61 -16.72 17.20
N ASN A 365 -33.71 -17.84 16.48
CA ASN A 365 -34.70 -18.90 16.75
C ASN A 365 -34.33 -19.78 17.95
N TYR A 366 -33.17 -19.54 18.57
CA TYR A 366 -32.58 -20.32 19.64
C TYR A 366 -32.23 -19.43 20.83
N GLN A 367 -31.92 -20.01 21.98
CA GLN A 367 -31.94 -19.25 23.26
C GLN A 367 -30.67 -19.36 24.10
N HIS A 368 -29.80 -20.32 23.86
CA HIS A 368 -28.58 -20.56 24.65
C HIS A 368 -27.35 -19.91 24.03
N ALA A 369 -27.28 -19.82 22.70
CA ALA A 369 -26.15 -19.21 21.99
C ALA A 369 -25.88 -17.76 22.44
N ALA A 370 -26.93 -16.98 22.69
CA ALA A 370 -26.81 -15.60 23.16
C ALA A 370 -26.53 -15.45 24.67
N GLN A 371 -26.44 -16.55 25.44
CA GLN A 371 -26.18 -16.52 26.89
C GLN A 371 -24.70 -16.48 27.26
N VAL A 372 -23.82 -16.73 26.29
CA VAL A 372 -22.36 -16.82 26.47
C VAL A 372 -21.68 -15.69 25.72
N ARG A 373 -20.41 -15.43 26.04
CA ARG A 373 -19.62 -14.42 25.32
C ARG A 373 -19.23 -14.92 23.94
N TRP A 374 -19.21 -14.00 22.97
CA TRP A 374 -18.74 -14.27 21.62
C TRP A 374 -17.46 -13.50 21.30
N PHE A 375 -16.62 -14.14 20.49
CA PHE A 375 -15.32 -13.65 20.10
C PHE A 375 -15.11 -13.77 18.59
N GLY A 376 -14.35 -12.86 18.01
CA GLY A 376 -14.08 -12.82 16.56
C GLY A 376 -12.65 -12.46 16.20
N SER A 377 -12.37 -12.51 14.90
CA SER A 377 -11.10 -12.15 14.29
C SER A 377 -11.09 -10.74 13.71
N ASN A 378 -9.97 -10.38 13.08
CA ASN A 378 -9.77 -9.10 12.37
C ASN A 378 -10.81 -8.81 11.29
N THR A 379 -11.53 -9.82 10.81
CA THR A 379 -12.61 -9.70 9.82
C THR A 379 -13.91 -9.12 10.39
N GLN A 380 -14.16 -9.23 11.70
CA GLN A 380 -15.32 -8.63 12.35
C GLN A 380 -15.02 -7.26 12.94
N ALA A 381 -13.81 -7.09 13.51
CA ALA A 381 -13.47 -5.90 14.25
C ALA A 381 -13.57 -4.64 13.36
N ASP A 382 -14.28 -3.62 13.86
CA ASP A 382 -14.45 -2.32 13.21
C ASP A 382 -15.14 -2.37 11.83
N ALA A 383 -15.88 -3.44 11.53
CA ALA A 383 -16.65 -3.55 10.30
C ALA A 383 -18.11 -3.08 10.51
N ASP A 384 -18.48 -2.01 9.80
CA ASP A 384 -19.79 -1.33 9.90
C ASP A 384 -20.98 -2.24 9.62
N GLN A 385 -20.84 -3.21 8.71
CA GLN A 385 -21.93 -4.12 8.35
C GLN A 385 -22.51 -4.90 9.55
N PHE A 386 -21.71 -5.17 10.58
CA PHE A 386 -22.15 -5.91 11.77
C PHE A 386 -22.91 -5.02 12.78
N ILE A 387 -22.67 -3.71 12.77
CA ILE A 387 -23.36 -2.73 13.64
C ILE A 387 -24.48 -1.99 12.92
N THR A 388 -24.58 -2.08 11.59
CA THR A 388 -25.67 -1.51 10.79
C THR A 388 -26.80 -2.52 10.52
N ASN A 389 -26.53 -3.83 10.55
CA ASN A 389 -27.57 -4.85 10.58
C ASN A 389 -28.17 -4.96 12.01
N PRO A 390 -29.48 -4.74 12.21
CA PRO A 390 -30.08 -4.69 13.55
C PRO A 390 -29.96 -6.00 14.35
N THR A 391 -30.12 -7.14 13.68
CA THR A 391 -30.03 -8.47 14.32
C THR A 391 -28.61 -8.79 14.77
N SER A 392 -27.63 -8.54 13.89
CA SER A 392 -26.21 -8.65 14.24
C SER A 392 -25.85 -7.73 15.39
N LEU A 393 -26.30 -6.47 15.36
CA LEU A 393 -26.01 -5.49 16.41
C LEU A 393 -26.57 -5.94 17.77
N GLU A 394 -27.84 -6.31 17.84
CA GLU A 394 -28.49 -6.76 19.08
C GLU A 394 -27.76 -7.99 19.65
N PHE A 395 -27.37 -8.93 18.79
CA PHE A 395 -26.60 -10.10 19.21
C PHE A 395 -25.22 -9.74 19.73
N PHE A 396 -24.50 -8.83 19.06
CA PHE A 396 -23.15 -8.41 19.45
C PHE A 396 -23.18 -7.69 20.81
N GLU A 397 -24.16 -6.82 21.04
CA GLU A 397 -24.34 -6.15 22.33
C GLU A 397 -24.74 -7.16 23.44
N THR A 398 -25.66 -8.09 23.14
CA THR A 398 -26.12 -9.10 24.10
C THR A 398 -25.01 -10.05 24.55
N THR A 399 -24.14 -10.44 23.63
CA THR A 399 -23.03 -11.39 23.88
C THR A 399 -21.73 -10.72 24.27
N ASN A 400 -21.69 -9.38 24.34
CA ASN A 400 -20.46 -8.60 24.52
C ASN A 400 -19.38 -9.05 23.54
N PHE A 401 -19.75 -9.08 22.25
CA PHE A 401 -18.90 -9.57 21.16
C PHE A 401 -17.59 -8.80 21.16
N THR A 402 -16.48 -9.53 21.24
CA THR A 402 -15.13 -8.97 21.34
C THR A 402 -14.27 -9.50 20.21
N ALA A 403 -13.60 -8.65 19.45
CA ALA A 403 -12.80 -9.05 18.29
C ALA A 403 -11.38 -8.48 18.36
N VAL A 404 -10.43 -9.24 17.82
CA VAL A 404 -9.06 -8.77 17.59
C VAL A 404 -9.04 -7.95 16.31
N LYS A 405 -8.48 -6.74 16.32
CA LYS A 405 -8.18 -5.91 15.16
C LYS A 405 -6.67 -5.84 14.96
N THR A 406 -6.21 -6.09 13.74
CA THR A 406 -4.85 -5.76 13.34
C THR A 406 -4.71 -4.25 13.18
N VAL A 407 -3.64 -3.67 13.72
CA VAL A 407 -3.37 -2.23 13.65
C VAL A 407 -2.01 -1.97 13.04
N THR A 408 -2.01 -1.07 12.08
CA THR A 408 -0.79 -0.48 11.52
C THR A 408 -0.54 0.87 12.18
N PRO A 409 0.70 1.16 12.62
CA PRO A 409 1.04 2.46 13.19
C PRO A 409 0.76 3.60 12.20
N ASP A 410 0.02 4.62 12.63
CA ASP A 410 -0.09 5.85 11.86
C ASP A 410 1.25 6.60 11.84
N ASN A 411 1.68 7.04 10.66
CA ASN A 411 2.95 7.72 10.45
C ASN A 411 2.92 8.56 9.16
N LEU A 412 3.90 9.44 8.98
CA LEU A 412 3.92 10.37 7.84
C LEU A 412 4.03 9.68 6.48
N ILE A 413 4.70 8.51 6.39
CA ILE A 413 4.83 7.75 5.13
C ILE A 413 3.47 7.13 4.78
N ARG A 414 2.78 6.59 5.80
CA ARG A 414 1.41 6.09 5.67
C ARG A 414 0.45 7.19 5.20
N GLN A 415 0.39 8.32 5.89
CA GLN A 415 -0.50 9.44 5.52
C GLN A 415 -0.24 9.95 4.10
N TYR A 416 1.03 10.02 3.69
CA TYR A 416 1.41 10.36 2.33
C TYR A 416 0.86 9.35 1.31
N LEU A 417 1.11 8.06 1.54
CA LEU A 417 0.64 7.02 0.63
C LEU A 417 -0.89 6.93 0.61
N ASP A 418 -1.53 7.12 1.75
CA ASP A 418 -2.99 7.11 1.88
C ASP A 418 -3.63 8.20 1.03
N GLY A 419 -3.10 9.43 1.12
CA GLY A 419 -3.55 10.53 0.26
C GLY A 419 -3.38 10.21 -1.23
N ARG A 420 -2.22 9.69 -1.62
CA ARG A 420 -1.92 9.36 -3.03
C ARG A 420 -2.83 8.27 -3.60
N ILE A 421 -3.11 7.22 -2.84
CA ILE A 421 -3.97 6.13 -3.29
C ILE A 421 -5.45 6.56 -3.28
N SER A 422 -5.86 7.32 -2.26
CA SER A 422 -7.24 7.84 -2.17
C SER A 422 -7.58 8.79 -3.33
N GLU A 423 -6.62 9.62 -3.77
CA GLU A 423 -6.77 10.48 -4.95
C GLU A 423 -7.03 9.68 -6.25
N ILE A 424 -6.50 8.46 -6.36
CA ILE A 424 -6.62 7.63 -7.56
C ILE A 424 -7.88 6.77 -7.53
N TYR A 425 -8.23 6.21 -6.35
CA TYR A 425 -9.27 5.17 -6.24
C TYR A 425 -10.52 5.59 -5.48
N ASP A 426 -10.57 6.80 -4.90
CA ASP A 426 -11.68 7.33 -4.10
C ASP A 426 -12.14 6.36 -3.00
N ARG A 427 -11.16 5.72 -2.35
CA ARG A 427 -11.39 4.74 -1.27
C ARG A 427 -10.20 4.68 -0.33
N GLU A 428 -10.46 4.17 0.87
CA GLU A 428 -9.40 3.82 1.81
C GLU A 428 -8.48 2.75 1.21
N PRO A 429 -7.15 2.97 1.24
CA PRO A 429 -6.18 2.00 0.74
C PRO A 429 -6.24 0.69 1.49
N SER A 430 -6.02 -0.40 0.75
CA SER A 430 -5.74 -1.69 1.31
C SER A 430 -4.44 -1.65 2.11
N ILE A 431 -4.43 -2.35 3.23
CA ILE A 431 -3.23 -2.60 4.03
C ILE A 431 -2.09 -3.23 3.21
N TYR A 432 -2.43 -3.96 2.15
CA TYR A 432 -1.47 -4.58 1.24
C TYR A 432 -0.72 -3.55 0.36
N SER A 433 -1.30 -2.38 0.13
CA SER A 433 -0.67 -1.30 -0.63
C SER A 433 0.51 -0.71 0.13
N HIS A 434 0.41 -0.63 1.46
CA HIS A 434 1.54 -0.27 2.33
C HIS A 434 2.69 -1.27 2.21
N SER A 435 2.39 -2.57 2.36
CA SER A 435 3.41 -3.61 2.24
C SER A 435 4.03 -3.68 0.84
N ALA A 436 3.27 -3.38 -0.22
CA ALA A 436 3.79 -3.30 -1.59
C ALA A 436 4.72 -2.09 -1.80
N TYR A 437 4.36 -0.94 -1.25
CA TYR A 437 5.22 0.26 -1.24
C TYR A 437 6.54 0.00 -0.47
N ASP A 438 6.43 -0.60 0.71
CA ASP A 438 7.55 -0.90 1.59
C ASP A 438 8.49 -1.97 1.01
N ALA A 439 7.97 -2.90 0.18
CA ALA A 439 8.76 -3.92 -0.50
C ALA A 439 9.82 -3.31 -1.43
N ILE A 440 9.45 -2.24 -2.16
CA ILE A 440 10.37 -1.52 -3.05
C ILE A 440 11.43 -0.79 -2.24
N TRP A 441 11.04 -0.11 -1.16
CA TRP A 441 12.00 0.56 -0.30
C TRP A 441 12.97 -0.43 0.36
N LEU A 442 12.49 -1.57 0.86
CA LEU A 442 13.34 -2.56 1.51
C LEU A 442 14.33 -3.17 0.52
N LEU A 443 13.85 -3.64 -0.63
CA LEU A 443 14.69 -4.24 -1.66
C LEU A 443 15.66 -3.22 -2.25
N GLY A 444 15.18 -2.03 -2.59
CA GLY A 444 15.98 -0.93 -3.14
C GLY A 444 17.07 -0.50 -2.17
N TYR A 445 16.75 -0.35 -0.89
CA TYR A 445 17.73 0.00 0.13
C TYR A 445 18.75 -1.13 0.37
N ALA A 446 18.34 -2.40 0.29
CA ALA A 446 19.25 -3.53 0.34
C ALA A 446 20.25 -3.53 -0.82
N ILE A 447 19.78 -3.28 -2.05
CA ILE A 447 20.65 -3.11 -3.22
C ILE A 447 21.58 -1.91 -3.03
N HIS A 448 21.06 -0.78 -2.55
CA HIS A 448 21.85 0.44 -2.34
C HIS A 448 22.94 0.25 -1.27
N MET A 449 22.64 -0.42 -0.16
CA MET A 449 23.60 -0.62 0.93
C MET A 449 24.66 -1.69 0.60
N THR A 450 24.27 -2.74 -0.13
CA THR A 450 25.19 -3.83 -0.50
C THR A 450 25.94 -3.58 -1.79
N GLN A 451 25.46 -2.65 -2.63
CA GLN A 451 25.92 -2.45 -4.00
C GLN A 451 25.84 -3.73 -4.85
N SER A 452 24.89 -4.61 -4.52
CA SER A 452 24.73 -5.92 -5.13
C SER A 452 23.29 -6.17 -5.56
N THR A 453 23.13 -6.93 -6.65
CA THR A 453 21.84 -7.51 -7.07
C THR A 453 21.83 -9.03 -6.93
N ASP A 454 22.87 -9.59 -6.32
CA ASP A 454 23.01 -11.03 -6.05
C ASP A 454 22.01 -11.46 -4.96
N PRO A 455 21.11 -12.42 -5.27
CA PRO A 455 20.07 -12.87 -4.34
C PRO A 455 20.58 -13.40 -3.00
N ASP A 456 21.71 -14.12 -2.94
CA ASP A 456 22.29 -14.62 -1.68
C ASP A 456 22.83 -13.48 -0.81
N VAL A 457 23.49 -12.50 -1.44
CA VAL A 457 23.96 -11.29 -0.74
C VAL A 457 22.80 -10.52 -0.15
N LEU A 458 21.72 -10.35 -0.92
CA LEU A 458 20.53 -9.64 -0.48
C LEU A 458 19.76 -10.41 0.59
N LYS A 459 19.64 -11.74 0.48
CA LYS A 459 19.04 -12.60 1.50
C LYS A 459 19.73 -12.42 2.86
N SER A 460 21.05 -12.30 2.86
CA SER A 460 21.83 -12.06 4.09
C SER A 460 21.68 -10.64 4.64
N ALA A 461 21.50 -9.65 3.76
CA ALA A 461 21.46 -8.24 4.16
C ALA A 461 20.06 -7.75 4.59
N ILE A 462 19.00 -8.25 3.94
CA ILE A 462 17.62 -7.79 4.15
C ILE A 462 17.21 -7.85 5.63
N PRO A 463 17.41 -8.95 6.39
CA PRO A 463 17.02 -8.99 7.81
C PRO A 463 17.68 -7.90 8.65
N LEU A 464 18.97 -7.61 8.40
CA LEU A 464 19.73 -6.59 9.15
C LEU A 464 19.29 -5.16 8.82
N ILE A 465 18.82 -4.94 7.60
CA ILE A 465 18.29 -3.65 7.14
C ILE A 465 16.88 -3.45 7.68
N ALA A 466 16.04 -4.48 7.54
CA ALA A 466 14.65 -4.47 7.97
C ALA A 466 14.52 -4.22 9.49
N GLU A 467 15.46 -4.72 10.30
CA GLU A 467 15.53 -4.46 11.74
C GLU A 467 15.60 -2.96 12.11
N ARG A 468 16.11 -2.11 11.20
CA ARG A 468 16.32 -0.66 11.43
C ARG A 468 15.43 0.22 10.57
N MET A 469 14.54 -0.37 9.79
CA MET A 469 13.72 0.33 8.81
C MET A 469 12.28 0.46 9.30
N ALA A 470 11.71 1.65 9.10
CA ALA A 470 10.28 1.89 9.23
C ALA A 470 9.74 2.33 7.87
N GLY A 471 8.74 1.62 7.38
CA GLY A 471 8.00 1.96 6.17
C GLY A 471 6.62 2.53 6.49
N SER A 472 5.77 2.60 5.49
CA SER A 472 4.36 2.97 5.63
C SER A 472 3.59 2.00 6.54
N PHE A 473 3.95 0.72 6.53
CA PHE A 473 3.38 -0.32 7.40
C PHE A 473 3.91 -0.28 8.84
N GLY A 474 4.92 0.56 9.12
CA GLY A 474 5.62 0.60 10.41
C GLY A 474 6.98 -0.10 10.36
N TYR A 475 7.47 -0.60 11.50
CA TYR A 475 8.77 -1.28 11.56
C TYR A 475 8.73 -2.61 10.81
N LEU A 476 9.75 -2.85 9.98
CA LEU A 476 9.81 -4.02 9.11
C LEU A 476 10.63 -5.18 9.69
N ARG A 477 10.84 -5.23 11.02
CA ARG A 477 11.63 -6.32 11.62
C ARG A 477 11.07 -7.67 11.18
N LEU A 478 11.96 -8.53 10.67
CA LEU A 478 11.61 -9.87 10.21
C LEU A 478 11.88 -10.92 11.29
N ASN A 479 11.12 -12.00 11.26
CA ASN A 479 11.36 -13.21 12.05
C ASN A 479 12.36 -14.13 11.33
N ASP A 480 12.69 -15.27 11.94
CA ASP A 480 13.65 -16.23 11.38
C ASP A 480 13.22 -16.83 10.02
N ALA A 481 11.93 -16.73 9.66
CA ALA A 481 11.39 -17.16 8.37
C ALA A 481 11.38 -16.04 7.31
N GLY A 482 11.86 -14.83 7.63
CA GLY A 482 11.82 -13.71 6.70
C GLY A 482 10.47 -13.00 6.60
N ASP A 483 9.54 -13.29 7.50
CA ASP A 483 8.22 -12.63 7.57
C ASP A 483 8.25 -11.51 8.61
N VAL A 484 7.47 -10.44 8.45
CA VAL A 484 7.38 -9.37 9.45
C VAL A 484 7.00 -9.96 10.82
N ALA A 485 7.85 -9.74 11.82
CA ALA A 485 7.81 -10.43 13.10
C ALA A 485 6.65 -9.96 14.00
N THR A 486 6.20 -8.73 13.82
CA THR A 486 5.27 -8.07 14.72
C THR A 486 4.13 -7.43 13.97
N GLU A 487 2.93 -7.64 14.49
CA GLU A 487 1.79 -6.76 14.31
C GLU A 487 1.40 -6.21 15.67
N SER A 488 0.82 -5.00 15.66
CA SER A 488 0.10 -4.50 16.82
C SER A 488 -1.35 -4.94 16.71
N TYR A 489 -1.91 -5.39 17.81
CA TYR A 489 -3.30 -5.79 17.87
C TYR A 489 -4.06 -4.87 18.82
N GLU A 490 -5.27 -4.50 18.44
CA GLU A 490 -6.24 -3.88 19.34
C GLU A 490 -7.37 -4.86 19.59
N ILE A 491 -7.93 -4.85 20.78
CA ILE A 491 -9.11 -5.61 21.12
C ILE A 491 -10.29 -4.64 21.17
N TRP A 492 -11.32 -4.95 20.39
CA TRP A 492 -12.50 -4.12 20.20
C TRP A 492 -13.75 -4.85 20.69
N SER A 493 -14.72 -4.12 21.22
CA SER A 493 -16.04 -4.65 21.55
C SER A 493 -17.15 -3.76 21.01
N VAL A 494 -18.37 -4.29 20.88
CA VAL A 494 -19.53 -3.47 20.51
C VAL A 494 -20.25 -2.98 21.76
N ARG A 495 -20.38 -1.66 21.88
CA ARG A 495 -21.12 -0.98 22.96
C ARG A 495 -21.81 0.26 22.43
N ASP A 496 -23.01 0.53 22.93
CA ASP A 496 -23.79 1.72 22.56
C ASP A 496 -23.91 1.89 21.04
N SER A 497 -24.13 0.78 20.33
CA SER A 497 -24.25 0.72 18.88
C SER A 497 -23.00 1.13 18.10
N GLN A 498 -21.82 1.04 18.71
CA GLN A 498 -20.54 1.39 18.10
C GLN A 498 -19.44 0.38 18.45
N TRP A 499 -18.45 0.27 17.57
CA TRP A 499 -17.17 -0.38 17.88
C TRP A 499 -16.35 0.51 18.82
N VAL A 500 -15.89 -0.08 19.93
CA VAL A 500 -15.10 0.60 20.95
C VAL A 500 -13.82 -0.20 21.19
N MET A 501 -12.66 0.46 21.09
CA MET A 501 -11.37 -0.12 21.44
C MET A 501 -11.29 -0.27 22.98
N GLU A 502 -11.03 -1.49 23.45
CA GLU A 502 -10.91 -1.83 24.86
C GLU A 502 -9.47 -1.70 25.35
N TYR A 503 -8.53 -2.32 24.65
CA TYR A 503 -7.09 -2.31 24.97
C TYR A 503 -6.24 -2.73 23.78
N THR A 504 -4.95 -2.45 23.85
CA THR A 504 -3.94 -2.92 22.90
C THR A 504 -3.28 -4.21 23.41
N TYR A 505 -2.95 -5.10 22.48
CA TYR A 505 -2.13 -6.28 22.70
C TYR A 505 -0.86 -6.17 21.85
N ASP A 506 0.28 -6.17 22.55
CA ASP A 506 1.61 -6.25 21.95
C ASP A 506 2.08 -7.71 22.09
N THR A 507 2.51 -8.31 20.99
CA THR A 507 3.06 -9.68 20.96
C THR A 507 4.35 -9.82 21.79
N GLY A 508 4.91 -8.71 22.29
CA GLY A 508 6.04 -8.71 23.21
C GLY A 508 7.38 -8.97 22.53
N VAL A 509 7.40 -9.11 21.21
CA VAL A 509 8.60 -9.18 20.39
C VAL A 509 9.12 -7.75 20.19
N LYS A 510 9.79 -7.21 21.22
CA LYS A 510 10.43 -5.89 21.18
C LYS A 510 11.77 -5.89 20.48
#